data_AF-A0A2X4U0N3-F1
#
_entry.id   AF-A0A2X4U0N3-F1
#
_cell.length_a   1.000
_cell.length_b   1.000
_cell.length_c   1.000
_cell.angle_alpha   90.00
_cell.angle_beta   90.00
_cell.angle_gamma   90.00
#
_symmetry.space_group_name_H-M   'P 1'
#
loop_
_entity.id
_entity.type
_entity.pdbx_description
1 polymer ?
#
loop_
_entity_poly.entity_id
_entity_poly.type
_entity_poly.pdbx_seq_one_letter_code
_entity_poly.pdbx_strand_id
1 'polypeptide(L)'
;MAQLQQAELTLNAPDLTADWVTPQQWLDSVVSEGWRLLWLTLPDGRSAALVPVNGVQNSAAMQALAGQVPGTGWIDRKTEFSELFGQYRLYLSYLLALSVAAIALIYLWRFGLGHGLRCMVPTLLSLGCGIAVLALSGHSLNLFSLLALILVLGIGINYTLFFTNPRGTPTTSMFAIFMAVFTTQLTFGMLVLSHTQAISSFGIVLSSGIAVAFLLAPLTLATKRKRGKA
;
A
#
# COMPACT_ATOMS: atom_id res chain seq x y z
N MET A 1 -38.63 10.65 -35.14
CA MET A 1 -39.83 11.52 -35.18
C MET A 1 -41.12 10.69 -35.34
N ALA A 2 -41.28 9.89 -36.41
CA ALA A 2 -42.53 9.14 -36.65
C ALA A 2 -42.94 8.12 -35.55
N GLN A 3 -41.98 7.43 -34.93
CA GLN A 3 -42.25 6.49 -33.82
C GLN A 3 -42.57 7.18 -32.48
N LEU A 4 -42.17 8.45 -32.31
CA LEU A 4 -42.43 9.23 -31.08
C LEU A 4 -43.83 9.87 -31.09
N GLN A 5 -44.32 10.25 -32.28
CA GLN A 5 -45.70 10.73 -32.46
C GLN A 5 -46.75 9.62 -32.24
N GLN A 6 -46.39 8.35 -32.48
CA GLN A 6 -47.25 7.20 -32.16
C GLN A 6 -47.41 6.96 -30.64
N ALA A 7 -46.54 7.55 -29.82
CA ALA A 7 -46.57 7.42 -28.36
C ALA A 7 -47.22 8.63 -27.65
N GLU A 8 -47.89 9.53 -28.39
CA GLU A 8 -48.48 10.80 -27.88
C GLU A 8 -47.49 11.73 -27.15
N LEU A 9 -46.18 11.46 -27.24
CA LEU A 9 -45.14 12.30 -26.66
C LEU A 9 -44.86 13.47 -27.60
N THR A 10 -45.51 14.60 -27.35
CA THR A 10 -45.21 15.88 -28.02
C THR A 10 -43.86 16.40 -27.52
N LEU A 11 -42.79 16.08 -28.26
CA LEU A 11 -41.49 16.71 -28.04
C LEU A 11 -41.52 18.10 -28.69
N ASN A 12 -41.39 19.14 -27.88
CA ASN A 12 -41.15 20.49 -28.40
C ASN A 12 -39.90 20.48 -29.27
N ALA A 13 -39.97 21.14 -30.43
CA ALA A 13 -38.81 21.31 -31.28
C ALA A 13 -37.70 22.00 -30.46
N PRO A 14 -36.45 21.47 -30.46
CA PRO A 14 -35.38 22.08 -29.70
C PRO A 14 -35.11 23.48 -30.24
N ASP A 15 -35.13 24.45 -29.34
CA ASP A 15 -34.72 25.82 -29.65
C ASP A 15 -33.19 25.83 -29.87
N LEU A 16 -32.78 26.14 -31.09
CA LEU A 16 -31.39 26.20 -31.52
C LEU A 16 -30.87 27.64 -31.58
N THR A 17 -31.63 28.60 -31.06
CA THR A 17 -31.15 29.97 -30.95
C THR A 17 -29.97 30.03 -29.97
N ALA A 18 -28.90 30.70 -30.39
CA ALA A 18 -27.70 30.84 -29.57
C ALA A 18 -27.99 31.85 -28.45
N ASP A 19 -28.11 31.35 -27.22
CA ASP A 19 -28.29 32.17 -26.03
C ASP A 19 -27.18 31.90 -25.00
N TRP A 20 -26.94 32.88 -24.12
CA TRP A 20 -25.92 32.76 -23.08
C TRP A 20 -26.40 31.82 -21.97
N VAL A 21 -25.59 30.79 -21.67
CA VAL A 21 -25.87 29.90 -20.54
C VAL A 21 -25.36 30.54 -19.24
N THR A 22 -26.28 30.81 -18.32
CA THR A 22 -25.91 31.25 -16.96
C THR A 22 -25.45 30.08 -16.09
N PRO A 23 -24.59 30.30 -15.08
CA PRO A 23 -24.15 29.23 -14.19
C PRO A 23 -25.30 28.51 -13.47
N GLN A 24 -26.36 29.24 -13.07
CA GLN A 24 -27.56 28.63 -12.47
C GLN A 24 -28.31 27.72 -13.44
N GLN A 25 -28.56 28.19 -14.68
CA GLN A 25 -29.17 27.35 -15.71
C GLN A 25 -28.34 26.10 -16.01
N TRP A 26 -27.01 26.21 -16.03
CA TRP A 26 -26.14 25.06 -16.22
C TRP A 26 -26.22 24.07 -15.05
N LEU A 27 -26.13 24.54 -13.80
CA LEU A 27 -26.22 23.72 -12.59
C LEU A 27 -27.56 22.98 -12.47
N ASP A 28 -28.66 23.62 -12.89
CA ASP A 28 -30.00 23.03 -12.89
C ASP A 28 -30.20 22.01 -14.03
N SER A 29 -29.35 22.05 -15.06
CA SER A 29 -29.42 21.12 -16.18
C SER A 29 -28.91 19.71 -15.84
N VAL A 30 -29.48 18.70 -16.49
CA VAL A 30 -29.04 17.29 -16.40
C VAL A 30 -27.60 17.12 -16.91
N VAL A 31 -27.15 17.96 -17.85
CA VAL A 31 -25.80 17.94 -18.42
C VAL A 31 -24.72 18.20 -17.36
N SER A 32 -25.05 18.91 -16.28
CA SER A 32 -24.11 19.23 -15.21
C SER A 32 -23.91 18.13 -14.17
N GLU A 33 -24.71 17.05 -14.13
CA GLU A 33 -24.73 16.08 -13.03
C GLU A 33 -23.34 15.53 -12.62
N GLY A 34 -22.46 15.24 -13.59
CA GLY A 34 -21.10 14.76 -13.32
C GLY A 34 -20.07 15.84 -12.98
N TRP A 35 -20.43 17.12 -13.16
CA TRP A 35 -19.51 18.27 -13.14
C TRP A 35 -19.89 19.33 -12.11
N ARG A 36 -21.05 19.21 -11.43
CA ARG A 36 -21.52 20.16 -10.40
C ARG A 36 -20.47 20.45 -9.32
N LEU A 37 -19.70 19.44 -8.91
CA LEU A 37 -18.65 19.59 -7.88
C LEU A 37 -17.46 20.47 -8.32
N LEU A 38 -17.36 20.78 -9.61
CA LEU A 38 -16.32 21.64 -10.14
C LEU A 38 -16.71 23.11 -10.07
N TRP A 39 -17.98 23.45 -9.81
CA TRP A 39 -18.41 24.82 -9.58
C TRP A 39 -18.68 25.05 -8.11
N LEU A 40 -18.06 26.08 -7.55
CA LEU A 40 -18.15 26.44 -6.14
C LEU A 40 -18.71 27.85 -6.03
N THR A 41 -19.83 27.99 -5.31
CA THR A 41 -20.38 29.29 -4.95
C THR A 41 -19.97 29.58 -3.51
N LEU A 42 -19.21 30.65 -3.30
CA LEU A 42 -18.77 31.10 -1.98
C LEU A 42 -19.89 31.91 -1.28
N PRO A 43 -19.91 31.96 0.07
CA PRO A 43 -20.90 32.71 0.83
C PRO A 43 -21.00 34.20 0.48
N ASP A 44 -19.88 34.79 0.04
CA ASP A 44 -19.80 36.21 -0.33
C ASP A 44 -20.34 36.51 -1.75
N GLY A 45 -20.98 35.55 -2.42
CA GLY A 45 -21.49 35.70 -3.79
C GLY A 45 -20.43 35.54 -4.88
N ARG A 46 -19.18 35.24 -4.53
CA ARG A 46 -18.11 34.90 -5.49
C ARG A 46 -18.28 33.47 -5.99
N SER A 47 -17.84 33.20 -7.22
CA SER A 47 -17.79 31.84 -7.77
C SER A 47 -16.36 31.43 -8.09
N ALA A 48 -16.07 30.15 -7.91
CA ALA A 48 -14.81 29.52 -8.30
C ALA A 48 -15.10 28.26 -9.11
N ALA A 49 -14.25 27.99 -10.11
CA ALA A 49 -14.37 26.81 -10.96
C ALA A 49 -13.08 25.97 -10.88
N LEU A 50 -13.23 24.67 -10.70
CA LEU A 50 -12.16 23.68 -10.82
C LEU A 50 -12.13 23.19 -12.25
N VAL A 51 -11.07 23.52 -12.99
CA VAL A 51 -10.90 23.09 -14.37
C VAL A 51 -9.96 21.90 -14.39
N PRO A 52 -10.43 20.68 -14.69
CA PRO A 52 -9.54 19.54 -14.81
C PRO A 52 -8.67 19.71 -16.05
N VAL A 53 -7.35 19.70 -15.86
CA VAL A 53 -6.38 19.79 -16.95
C VAL A 53 -5.71 18.44 -17.13
N ASN A 54 -5.72 17.92 -18.35
CA ASN A 54 -5.10 16.64 -18.71
C ASN A 54 -3.76 16.85 -19.41
N GLY A 55 -2.85 15.88 -19.30
CA GLY A 55 -1.58 15.88 -20.02
C GLY A 55 -0.49 16.80 -19.45
N VAL A 56 -0.68 17.34 -18.24
CA VAL A 56 0.33 18.17 -17.58
C VAL A 56 1.52 17.33 -17.16
N GLN A 57 2.71 17.67 -17.66
CA GLN A 57 3.97 17.02 -17.27
C GLN A 57 4.79 17.84 -16.27
N ASN A 58 4.59 19.16 -16.24
CA ASN A 58 5.34 20.06 -15.37
C ASN A 58 4.39 20.84 -14.45
N SER A 59 4.16 20.28 -13.27
CA SER A 59 3.29 20.87 -12.25
C SER A 59 3.80 22.22 -11.74
N ALA A 60 5.12 22.37 -11.60
CA ALA A 60 5.74 23.61 -11.13
C ALA A 60 5.55 24.77 -12.14
N ALA A 61 5.62 24.49 -13.44
CA ALA A 61 5.33 25.49 -14.48
C ALA A 61 3.87 25.94 -14.45
N MET A 62 2.93 25.02 -14.23
CA MET A 62 1.51 25.36 -14.08
C MET A 62 1.25 26.19 -12.82
N GLN A 63 1.93 25.88 -11.72
CA GLN A 63 1.85 26.68 -10.50
C GLN A 63 2.38 28.10 -10.71
N ALA A 64 3.51 28.25 -11.41
CA ALA A 64 4.06 29.56 -11.77
C ALA A 64 3.12 30.35 -12.69
N LEU A 65 2.49 29.69 -13.67
CA LEU A 65 1.52 30.33 -14.58
C LEU A 65 0.24 30.77 -13.84
N ALA A 66 -0.30 29.93 -12.97
CA ALA A 66 -1.45 30.29 -12.14
C ALA A 66 -1.15 31.49 -11.23
N GLY A 67 0.08 31.61 -10.73
CA GLY A 67 0.52 32.77 -9.95
C GLY A 67 0.51 34.09 -10.74
N GLN A 68 0.53 34.06 -12.07
CA GLN A 68 0.47 35.26 -12.92
C GLN A 68 -0.95 35.77 -13.14
N VAL A 69 -1.97 34.92 -12.95
CA VAL A 69 -3.37 35.29 -13.18
C VAL A 69 -4.08 35.45 -11.83
N PRO A 70 -4.51 36.67 -11.47
CA PRO A 70 -5.19 36.93 -10.21
C PRO A 70 -6.44 36.04 -10.05
N GLY A 71 -6.59 35.42 -8.88
CA GLY A 71 -7.75 34.56 -8.58
C GLY A 71 -7.68 33.14 -9.14
N THR A 72 -6.55 32.74 -9.76
CA THR A 72 -6.32 31.35 -10.18
C THR A 72 -5.32 30.64 -9.28
N GLY A 73 -5.50 29.33 -9.12
CA GLY A 73 -4.61 28.49 -8.33
C GLY A 73 -4.44 27.14 -9.01
N TRP A 74 -3.22 26.61 -8.96
CA TRP A 74 -2.92 25.27 -9.44
C TRP A 74 -3.03 24.27 -8.29
N ILE A 75 -3.81 23.20 -8.50
CA ILE A 75 -4.03 22.15 -7.48
C ILE A 75 -3.58 20.82 -8.09
N ASP A 76 -2.46 20.29 -7.59
CA ASP A 76 -1.94 18.99 -7.98
C ASP A 76 -1.78 18.07 -6.77
N ARG A 77 -2.91 17.50 -6.34
CA ARG A 77 -2.93 16.53 -5.24
C ARG A 77 -2.13 15.27 -5.56
N LYS A 78 -2.02 14.89 -6.84
CA LYS A 78 -1.33 13.66 -7.23
C LYS A 78 0.17 13.78 -6.95
N THR A 79 0.78 14.90 -7.33
CA THR A 79 2.20 15.14 -7.07
C THR A 79 2.46 15.28 -5.58
N GLU A 80 1.61 16.02 -4.85
CA GLU A 80 1.72 16.14 -3.39
C GLU A 80 1.70 14.78 -2.68
N PHE A 81 0.74 13.91 -2.99
CA PHE A 81 0.72 12.55 -2.41
C PHE A 81 1.93 11.71 -2.82
N SER A 82 2.40 11.85 -4.05
CA SER A 82 3.57 11.12 -4.55
C SER A 82 4.85 11.53 -3.82
N GLU A 83 5.03 12.82 -3.57
CA GLU A 83 6.15 13.35 -2.78
C GLU A 83 6.10 12.88 -1.34
N LEU A 84 4.93 12.96 -0.69
CA LEU A 84 4.73 12.45 0.66
C LEU A 84 5.09 10.96 0.74
N PHE A 85 4.59 10.14 -0.19
CA PHE A 85 4.94 8.71 -0.22
C PHE A 85 6.44 8.47 -0.44
N GLY A 86 7.10 9.31 -1.23
CA GLY A 86 8.56 9.28 -1.39
C GLY A 86 9.30 9.51 -0.07
N GLN A 87 8.88 10.52 0.70
CA GLN A 87 9.47 10.82 2.01
C GLN A 87 9.21 9.72 3.04
N TYR A 88 7.96 9.24 3.14
CA TYR A 88 7.60 8.15 4.04
C TYR A 88 8.35 6.86 3.69
N ARG A 89 8.59 6.58 2.40
CA ARG A 89 9.41 5.44 1.98
C ARG A 89 10.82 5.49 2.59
N LEU A 90 11.45 6.67 2.66
CA LEU A 90 12.75 6.83 3.30
C LEU A 90 12.67 6.60 4.81
N TYR A 91 11.70 7.20 5.49
CA TYR A 91 11.52 7.01 6.94
C TYR A 91 11.27 5.54 7.29
N LEU A 92 10.42 4.84 6.54
CA LEU A 92 10.17 3.41 6.75
C LEU A 92 11.42 2.56 6.47
N SER A 93 12.22 2.93 5.47
CA SER A 93 13.48 2.23 5.18
C SER A 93 14.47 2.36 6.33
N TYR A 94 14.62 3.57 6.89
CA TYR A 94 15.44 3.80 8.08
C TYR A 94 14.91 3.05 9.30
N LEU A 95 13.60 3.08 9.51
CA LEU A 95 12.96 2.36 10.62
C LEU A 95 13.17 0.84 10.51
N LEU A 96 13.03 0.28 9.31
CA LEU A 96 13.28 -1.13 9.04
C LEU A 96 14.74 -1.49 9.30
N ALA A 97 15.68 -0.70 8.78
CA ALA A 97 17.11 -0.93 8.99
C ALA A 97 17.49 -0.85 10.48
N LEU A 98 16.97 0.16 11.20
CA LEU A 98 17.19 0.32 12.63
C LEU A 98 16.58 -0.83 13.43
N SER A 99 15.39 -1.30 13.06
CA SER A 99 14.74 -2.44 13.70
C SER A 99 15.55 -3.72 13.53
N VAL A 100 16.01 -4.01 12.31
CA VAL A 100 16.87 -5.16 12.02
C VAL A 100 18.18 -5.08 12.83
N ALA A 101 18.81 -3.91 12.89
CA ALA A 101 20.03 -3.69 13.67
C ALA A 101 19.79 -3.88 15.18
N ALA A 102 18.69 -3.37 15.72
CA ALA A 102 18.33 -3.53 17.12
C ALA A 102 18.07 -5.01 17.47
N ILE A 103 17.34 -5.73 16.64
CA ILE A 103 17.08 -7.18 16.82
C ILE A 103 18.39 -7.97 16.75
N ALA A 104 19.25 -7.64 15.79
CA ALA A 104 20.58 -8.25 15.68
C ALA A 104 21.37 -8.06 16.99
N LEU A 105 21.42 -6.84 17.51
CA LEU A 105 22.12 -6.54 18.76
C LEU A 105 21.54 -7.31 19.95
N ILE A 106 20.21 -7.39 20.06
CA ILE A 106 19.52 -8.16 21.10
C ILE A 106 19.88 -9.66 21.00
N TYR A 107 19.86 -10.25 19.80
CA TYR A 107 20.21 -11.65 19.61
C TYR A 107 21.69 -11.93 19.93
N LEU A 108 22.60 -11.06 19.50
CA LEU A 108 24.01 -11.19 19.82
C LEU A 108 24.27 -11.08 21.32
N TRP A 109 23.60 -10.15 22.00
CA TRP A 109 23.72 -9.98 23.45
C TRP A 109 23.11 -11.14 24.24
N ARG A 110 21.94 -11.64 23.81
CA ARG A 110 21.19 -12.69 24.53
C ARG A 110 21.75 -14.09 24.32
N PHE A 111 22.20 -14.41 23.12
CA PHE A 111 22.57 -15.78 22.70
C PHE A 111 24.05 -15.95 22.37
N GLY A 112 24.84 -14.88 22.41
CA GLY A 112 26.24 -14.86 21.99
C GLY A 112 26.40 -14.90 20.46
N LEU A 113 27.63 -14.69 19.97
CA LEU A 113 27.92 -14.54 18.54
C LEU A 113 27.42 -15.73 17.70
N GLY A 114 27.75 -16.96 18.09
CA GLY A 114 27.45 -18.15 17.27
C GLY A 114 25.96 -18.45 17.12
N HIS A 115 25.21 -18.48 18.22
CA HIS A 115 23.77 -18.77 18.18
C HIS A 115 22.95 -17.54 17.75
N GLY A 116 23.39 -16.32 18.13
CA GLY A 116 22.77 -15.07 17.69
C GLY A 116 22.79 -14.91 16.17
N LEU A 117 23.92 -15.19 15.51
CA LEU A 117 24.02 -15.17 14.04
C LEU A 117 23.07 -16.18 13.38
N ARG A 118 22.90 -17.37 13.94
CA ARG A 118 21.95 -18.37 13.43
C ARG A 118 20.49 -17.92 13.58
N CYS A 119 20.16 -17.25 14.69
CA CYS A 119 18.83 -16.69 14.90
C CYS A 119 18.49 -15.56 13.92
N MET A 120 19.50 -14.87 13.35
CA MET A 120 19.29 -13.84 12.33
C MET A 120 18.98 -14.40 10.93
N VAL A 121 19.40 -15.63 10.62
CA VAL A 121 19.26 -16.23 9.28
C VAL A 121 17.81 -16.26 8.79
N PRO A 122 16.82 -16.78 9.57
CA PRO A 122 15.43 -16.80 9.12
C PRO A 122 14.86 -15.40 8.84
N THR A 123 15.20 -14.43 9.69
CA THR A 123 14.73 -13.04 9.56
C THR A 123 15.28 -12.38 8.31
N LEU A 124 16.60 -12.47 8.08
CA LEU A 124 17.24 -11.85 6.92
C LEU A 124 16.84 -12.52 5.61
N LEU A 125 16.76 -13.85 5.57
CA LEU A 125 16.32 -14.57 4.38
C LEU A 125 14.85 -14.34 4.05
N SER A 126 13.99 -14.20 5.07
CA SER A 126 12.58 -13.85 4.87
C SER A 126 12.42 -12.45 4.26
N LEU A 127 13.09 -11.44 4.82
CA LEU A 127 13.10 -10.08 4.27
C LEU A 127 13.68 -10.04 2.85
N GLY A 128 14.82 -10.71 2.65
CA GLY A 128 15.49 -10.82 1.36
C GLY A 128 14.62 -11.51 0.31
N CYS A 129 13.90 -12.57 0.68
CA CYS A 129 12.97 -13.24 -0.21
C CYS A 129 11.79 -12.33 -0.58
N GLY A 130 11.22 -11.60 0.39
CA GLY A 130 10.17 -10.62 0.12
C GLY A 130 10.59 -9.59 -0.93
N ILE A 131 11.82 -9.05 -0.80
CA ILE A 131 12.38 -8.10 -1.77
C ILE A 131 12.65 -8.78 -3.12
N ALA A 132 13.22 -9.99 -3.12
CA ALA A 132 13.57 -10.71 -4.34
C ALA A 132 12.34 -11.07 -5.18
N VAL A 133 11.29 -11.61 -4.55
CA VAL A 133 10.04 -11.96 -5.25
C VAL A 133 9.34 -10.72 -5.76
N LEU A 134 9.36 -9.61 -4.99
CA LEU A 134 8.81 -8.33 -5.46
C LEU A 134 9.53 -7.84 -6.72
N ALA A 135 10.86 -7.87 -6.72
CA ALA A 135 11.67 -7.47 -7.88
C ALA A 135 11.46 -8.39 -9.09
N LEU A 136 11.39 -9.71 -8.88
CA LEU A 136 11.08 -10.70 -9.93
C LEU A 136 9.68 -10.53 -10.51
N SER A 137 8.74 -10.01 -9.71
CA SER A 137 7.38 -9.70 -10.13
C SER A 137 7.28 -8.36 -10.88
N GLY A 138 8.41 -7.69 -11.18
CA GLY A 138 8.46 -6.41 -11.90
C GLY A 138 7.99 -5.20 -11.09
N HIS A 139 7.82 -5.35 -9.78
CA HIS A 139 7.37 -4.26 -8.91
C HIS A 139 8.56 -3.56 -8.24
N SER A 140 8.52 -2.23 -8.16
CA SER A 140 9.50 -1.45 -7.41
C SER A 140 9.17 -1.39 -5.90
N LEU A 141 10.20 -1.23 -5.07
CA LEU A 141 10.02 -0.93 -3.64
C LEU A 141 9.27 0.39 -3.44
N ASN A 142 8.06 0.25 -2.89
CA ASN A 142 7.15 1.33 -2.53
C ASN A 142 6.86 1.32 -1.02
N LEU A 143 6.11 2.32 -0.57
CA LEU A 143 5.73 2.47 0.84
C LEU A 143 5.01 1.23 1.39
N PHE A 144 4.09 0.64 0.63
CA PHE A 144 3.33 -0.54 1.05
C PHE A 144 4.21 -1.79 1.17
N SER A 145 5.09 -2.02 0.20
CA SER A 145 6.05 -3.12 0.30
C SER A 145 6.99 -2.99 1.52
N LEU A 146 7.34 -1.78 1.94
CA LEU A 146 8.11 -1.56 3.18
C LEU A 146 7.28 -1.85 4.43
N LEU A 147 6.01 -1.42 4.47
CA LEU A 147 5.10 -1.79 5.56
C LEU A 147 4.97 -3.31 5.66
N ALA A 148 4.87 -4.01 4.53
CA ALA A 148 4.85 -5.46 4.51
C ALA A 148 6.15 -6.06 5.07
N LEU A 149 7.33 -5.54 4.71
CA LEU A 149 8.61 -6.00 5.28
C LEU A 149 8.69 -5.80 6.80
N ILE A 150 8.19 -4.66 7.31
CA ILE A 150 8.12 -4.40 8.76
C ILE A 150 7.19 -5.41 9.44
N LEU A 151 6.07 -5.74 8.82
CA LEU A 151 5.13 -6.73 9.34
C LEU A 151 5.73 -8.15 9.32
N VAL A 152 6.39 -8.52 8.22
CA VAL A 152 7.14 -9.78 8.09
C VAL A 152 8.21 -9.89 9.19
N LEU A 153 8.94 -8.81 9.46
CA LEU A 153 9.93 -8.75 10.54
C LEU A 153 9.28 -9.07 11.89
N GLY A 154 8.17 -8.41 12.24
CA GLY A 154 7.47 -8.63 13.50
C GLY A 154 6.92 -10.05 13.65
N ILE A 155 6.27 -10.58 12.61
CA ILE A 155 5.70 -11.94 12.62
C ILE A 155 6.82 -13.00 12.64
N GLY A 156 7.89 -12.80 11.88
CA GLY A 156 9.00 -13.76 11.78
C GLY A 156 9.73 -13.98 13.11
N ILE A 157 9.89 -12.93 13.92
CA ILE A 157 10.49 -13.03 15.27
C ILE A 157 9.64 -13.88 16.21
N ASN A 158 8.31 -13.81 16.10
CA ASN A 158 7.43 -14.61 16.94
C ASN A 158 7.60 -16.11 16.67
N TYR A 159 7.83 -16.50 15.41
CA TYR A 159 8.09 -17.90 15.07
C TYR A 159 9.43 -18.39 15.64
N THR A 160 10.51 -17.62 15.49
CA THR A 160 11.82 -18.01 16.02
C THR A 160 11.80 -18.15 17.55
N LEU A 161 11.07 -17.26 18.24
CA LEU A 161 10.89 -17.32 19.70
C LEU A 161 10.06 -18.53 20.15
N PHE A 162 9.03 -18.88 19.38
CA PHE A 162 8.18 -20.03 19.69
C PHE A 162 8.95 -21.35 19.60
N PHE A 163 9.77 -21.51 18.55
CA PHE A 163 10.57 -22.73 18.34
C PHE A 163 11.80 -22.83 19.25
N THR A 164 12.28 -21.73 19.84
CA THR A 164 13.36 -21.74 20.83
C THR A 164 12.88 -22.01 22.26
N ASN A 165 11.57 -21.98 22.55
CA ASN A 165 11.04 -22.18 23.90
C ASN A 165 11.01 -23.67 24.31
N PRO A 166 11.75 -24.11 25.34
CA PRO A 166 11.90 -25.54 25.68
C PRO A 166 10.70 -26.25 26.34
N ARG A 167 9.57 -25.55 26.54
CA ARG A 167 8.50 -25.98 27.47
C ARG A 167 7.18 -26.42 26.82
N GLY A 168 7.03 -26.35 25.50
CA GLY A 168 5.80 -26.73 24.81
C GLY A 168 5.75 -28.20 24.40
N THR A 169 4.58 -28.83 24.42
CA THR A 169 4.33 -30.12 23.75
C THR A 169 4.51 -29.91 22.23
N PRO A 170 5.53 -30.51 21.59
CA PRO A 170 5.95 -30.12 20.24
C PRO A 170 4.89 -30.31 19.15
N THR A 171 4.03 -31.33 19.29
CA THR A 171 3.13 -31.78 18.21
C THR A 171 1.85 -30.96 18.11
N THR A 172 1.16 -30.68 19.22
CA THR A 172 -0.08 -29.89 19.22
C THR A 172 0.18 -28.43 18.83
N SER A 173 1.33 -27.89 19.25
CA SER A 173 1.68 -26.50 18.97
C SER A 173 2.07 -26.28 17.51
N MET A 174 2.71 -27.26 16.87
CA MET A 174 3.11 -27.17 15.46
C MET A 174 1.90 -27.17 14.51
N PHE A 175 0.86 -27.97 14.80
CA PHE A 175 -0.37 -27.95 14.02
C PHE A 175 -1.14 -26.63 14.14
N ALA A 176 -1.19 -26.06 15.35
CA ALA A 176 -1.82 -24.75 15.57
C ALA A 176 -1.09 -23.63 14.82
N ILE A 177 0.25 -23.61 14.84
CA ILE A 177 1.04 -22.63 14.10
C ILE A 177 0.86 -22.85 12.59
N PHE A 178 0.84 -24.10 12.12
CA PHE A 178 0.62 -24.39 10.70
C PHE A 178 -0.75 -23.88 10.22
N MET A 179 -1.82 -24.14 10.97
CA MET A 179 -3.16 -23.62 10.63
C MET A 179 -3.22 -22.10 10.65
N ALA A 180 -2.55 -21.46 11.61
CA ALA A 180 -2.44 -20.01 11.68
C ALA A 180 -1.71 -19.45 10.45
N VAL A 181 -0.56 -20.02 10.08
CA VAL A 181 0.20 -19.63 8.88
C VAL A 181 -0.59 -19.88 7.61
N PHE A 182 -1.27 -21.02 7.50
CA PHE A 182 -2.10 -21.36 6.34
C PHE A 182 -3.22 -20.35 6.10
N THR A 183 -3.96 -20.00 7.16
CA THR A 183 -5.05 -19.01 7.08
C THR A 183 -4.50 -17.61 6.77
N THR A 184 -3.34 -17.28 7.33
CA THR A 184 -2.62 -16.02 7.07
C THR A 184 -2.19 -15.95 5.60
N GLN A 185 -1.67 -17.05 5.07
CA GLN A 185 -1.24 -17.16 3.68
C GLN A 185 -2.41 -17.05 2.71
N LEU A 186 -3.57 -17.62 3.03
CA LEU A 186 -4.77 -17.50 2.22
C LEU A 186 -5.26 -16.04 2.17
N THR A 187 -5.30 -15.38 3.33
CA THR A 187 -5.69 -13.96 3.44
C THR A 187 -4.75 -13.04 2.66
N PHE A 188 -3.44 -13.13 2.89
CA PHE A 188 -2.47 -12.24 2.23
C PHE A 188 -2.17 -12.64 0.79
N GLY A 189 -2.31 -13.92 0.45
CA GLY A 189 -2.22 -14.41 -0.93
C GLY A 189 -3.29 -13.84 -1.83
N MET A 190 -4.53 -13.65 -1.33
CA MET A 190 -5.59 -12.98 -2.09
C MET A 190 -5.23 -11.53 -2.48
N LEU A 191 -4.44 -10.82 -1.66
CA LEU A 191 -4.03 -9.45 -1.98
C LEU A 191 -3.13 -9.37 -3.22
N VAL A 192 -2.38 -10.43 -3.52
CA VAL A 192 -1.53 -10.53 -4.71
C VAL A 192 -2.35 -10.38 -6.00
N LEU A 193 -3.60 -10.87 -5.99
CA LEU A 193 -4.52 -10.83 -7.14
C LEU A 193 -5.16 -9.45 -7.38
N SER A 194 -4.81 -8.44 -6.57
CA SER A 194 -5.35 -7.09 -6.74
C SER A 194 -4.80 -6.41 -7.99
N HIS A 195 -5.67 -5.72 -8.73
CA HIS A 195 -5.27 -4.83 -9.84
C HIS A 195 -4.58 -3.54 -9.36
N THR A 196 -4.69 -3.20 -8.08
CA THR A 196 -4.02 -2.02 -7.52
C THR A 196 -2.59 -2.37 -7.13
N GLN A 197 -1.61 -1.78 -7.83
CA GLN A 197 -0.17 -2.06 -7.66
C GLN A 197 0.31 -2.02 -6.20
N ALA A 198 -0.17 -1.03 -5.42
CA ALA A 198 0.15 -0.90 -4.00
C ALA A 198 -0.29 -2.11 -3.16
N ILE A 199 -1.46 -2.68 -3.45
CA ILE A 199 -2.03 -3.81 -2.71
C ILE A 199 -1.37 -5.12 -3.15
N SER A 200 -1.15 -5.30 -4.45
CA SER A 200 -0.48 -6.51 -4.96
C SER A 200 0.96 -6.62 -4.44
N SER A 201 1.75 -5.53 -4.51
CA SER A 201 3.12 -5.51 -3.97
C SER A 201 3.19 -5.78 -2.46
N PHE A 202 2.24 -5.26 -1.68
CA PHE A 202 2.11 -5.58 -0.26
C PHE A 202 1.87 -7.07 -0.04
N GLY A 203 0.91 -7.65 -0.77
CA GLY A 203 0.58 -9.08 -0.70
C GLY A 203 1.75 -9.98 -1.08
N ILE A 204 2.49 -9.64 -2.15
CA ILE A 204 3.64 -10.42 -2.65
C ILE A 204 4.72 -10.53 -1.57
N VAL A 205 5.12 -9.38 -1.00
CA VAL A 205 6.17 -9.33 0.04
C VAL A 205 5.74 -10.09 1.28
N LEU A 206 4.49 -9.91 1.72
CA LEU A 206 3.99 -10.50 2.95
C LEU A 206 3.84 -12.03 2.82
N SER A 207 3.27 -12.48 1.71
CA SER A 207 3.08 -13.91 1.40
C SER A 207 4.42 -14.65 1.27
N SER A 208 5.36 -14.11 0.50
CA SER A 208 6.69 -14.73 0.33
C SER A 208 7.52 -14.66 1.61
N GLY A 209 7.52 -13.51 2.29
CA GLY A 209 8.26 -13.30 3.54
C GLY A 209 7.78 -14.22 4.66
N ILE A 210 6.48 -14.29 4.93
CA ILE A 210 5.92 -15.15 5.99
C ILE A 210 6.16 -16.63 5.69
N ALA A 211 5.96 -17.06 4.45
CA ALA A 211 6.22 -18.45 4.06
C ALA A 211 7.67 -18.86 4.34
N VAL A 212 8.64 -18.01 3.96
CA VAL A 212 10.06 -18.26 4.21
C VAL A 212 10.40 -18.18 5.70
N ALA A 213 9.85 -17.21 6.43
CA ALA A 213 10.06 -17.09 7.87
C ALA A 213 9.58 -18.34 8.61
N PHE A 214 8.40 -18.86 8.26
CA PHE A 214 7.85 -20.08 8.83
C PHE A 214 8.69 -21.32 8.46
N LEU A 215 9.07 -21.49 7.19
CA LEU A 215 9.89 -22.61 6.73
C LEU A 215 11.28 -22.64 7.38
N LEU A 216 11.86 -21.47 7.65
CA LEU A 216 13.19 -21.35 8.26
C LEU A 216 13.16 -21.30 9.79
N ALA A 217 11.99 -21.13 10.42
CA ALA A 217 11.87 -21.08 11.87
C ALA A 217 12.43 -22.33 12.59
N PRO A 218 12.28 -23.57 12.07
CA PRO A 218 12.88 -24.76 12.69
C PRO A 218 14.41 -24.75 12.72
N LEU A 219 15.08 -23.93 11.90
CA LEU A 219 16.54 -23.85 11.87
C LEU A 219 17.12 -23.24 13.17
N THR A 220 16.31 -22.51 13.93
CA THR A 220 16.73 -21.91 15.20
C THR A 220 16.66 -22.87 16.38
N LEU A 221 16.12 -24.08 16.21
CA LEU A 221 16.13 -25.09 17.27
C LEU A 221 17.59 -25.37 17.67
N ALA A 222 17.90 -25.11 18.94
CA ALA A 222 19.18 -25.48 19.52
C ALA A 222 19.34 -27.00 19.42
N THR A 223 20.31 -27.45 18.62
CA THR A 223 20.75 -28.84 18.58
C THR A 223 21.15 -29.20 20.00
N LYS A 224 20.42 -30.11 20.66
CA LYS A 224 20.74 -30.60 22.01
C LYS A 224 22.21 -31.00 22.03
N ARG A 225 23.07 -30.20 22.67
CA ARG A 225 24.40 -30.64 23.05
C ARG A 225 24.18 -31.82 23.99
N LYS A 226 24.45 -33.04 23.52
CA LYS A 226 24.56 -34.22 24.40
C LYS A 226 25.57 -33.83 25.49
N ARG A 227 25.08 -33.48 26.67
CA ARG A 227 25.89 -33.44 27.87
C ARG A 227 26.27 -34.89 28.10
N GLY A 228 27.52 -35.23 27.75
CA GLY A 228 28.10 -36.51 28.09
C GLY A 228 27.94 -36.73 29.58
N LYS A 229 27.35 -37.86 29.95
CA LYS A 229 27.42 -38.38 31.31
C LYS A 229 28.90 -38.66 31.57
N ALA A 230 29.48 -37.92 32.51
CA ALA A 230 30.66 -38.36 33.25
C ALA A 230 30.16 -39.04 34.52
#